data_AF-A0A653L9M0-F1
#
_entry.id   AF-A0A653L9M0-F1
#
_cell.length_a   1.000
_cell.length_b   1.000
_cell.length_c   1.000
_cell.angle_alpha   90.00
_cell.angle_beta   90.00
_cell.angle_gamma   90.00
#
_symmetry.space_group_name_H-M   'P 1'
#
loop_
_entity.id
_entity.type
_entity.pdbx_description
1 polymer ?
#
loop_
_entity_poly.entity_id
_entity_poly.type
_entity_poly.pdbx_seq_one_letter_code
_entity_poly.pdbx_strand_id
1 'polypeptide(L)'
;MAKSGDDLEKIVELIERSISPGSIIRQNVKLPVLTSQVGSVRQCDVVIESGPEFRRSMTIVEVQDRKSQVNIGAFNDWLQKLDDVGANCLICISRKEFPESVKEIARFHGQRVLLINLKEAMPDSLPLNFLSFYVKYENVSITDISCVSCCIEKGSVDLSSIDTKEIQSHEKIWSRDKLEKLSIVEVLSPLIKELHLDFKGAIEGVAAFTFESDRRLVLYVFINGRFIRVGVNIKVNYTYDNHFLPMTVSSYEQINHGVLAWVFEIEHITSDGKIKTKIPVVKHGENAYRMLDVINSTDFSSQVTVKDLGRKPIL
;
A
#
# COMPACT_ATOMS: atom_id res chain seq x y z
N MET A 1 -8.78 37.06 -22.54
CA MET A 1 -8.69 36.89 -21.07
C MET A 1 -9.77 35.91 -20.67
N ALA A 2 -9.42 34.64 -20.46
CA ALA A 2 -10.35 33.61 -20.00
C ALA A 2 -10.77 33.93 -18.56
N LYS A 3 -12.08 33.83 -18.26
CA LYS A 3 -12.60 34.08 -16.91
C LYS A 3 -12.24 32.90 -16.01
N SER A 4 -12.09 33.13 -14.71
CA SER A 4 -11.74 32.15 -13.68
C SER A 4 -12.76 31.00 -13.47
N GLY A 5 -13.68 30.78 -14.42
CA GLY A 5 -14.63 29.65 -14.46
C GLY A 5 -14.27 28.58 -15.50
N ASP A 6 -13.47 28.92 -16.52
CA ASP A 6 -13.16 28.02 -17.65
C ASP A 6 -12.29 26.81 -17.24
N ASP A 7 -11.57 26.91 -16.12
CA ASP A 7 -10.73 25.83 -15.58
C ASP A 7 -11.55 24.81 -14.76
N LEU A 8 -12.61 25.28 -14.08
CA LEU A 8 -13.49 24.44 -13.26
C LEU A 8 -14.39 23.55 -14.12
N GLU A 9 -14.96 24.10 -15.20
CA GLU A 9 -15.79 23.36 -16.15
C GLU A 9 -15.02 22.21 -16.81
N LYS A 10 -13.74 22.42 -17.11
CA LYS A 10 -12.87 21.37 -17.66
C LYS A 10 -12.54 20.29 -16.64
N ILE A 11 -12.23 20.65 -15.38
CA ILE A 11 -12.07 19.65 -14.30
C ILE A 11 -13.34 18.79 -14.20
N VAL A 12 -14.51 19.43 -14.28
CA VAL A 12 -15.82 18.76 -14.20
C VAL A 12 -16.04 17.77 -15.33
N GLU A 13 -15.82 18.17 -16.59
CA GLU A 13 -15.91 17.28 -17.76
C GLU A 13 -14.92 16.09 -17.66
N LEU A 14 -13.73 16.34 -17.12
CA LEU A 14 -12.72 15.29 -16.94
C LEU A 14 -13.14 14.29 -15.87
N ILE A 15 -13.78 14.77 -14.80
CA ILE A 15 -14.35 13.91 -13.76
C ILE A 15 -15.53 13.10 -14.32
N GLU A 16 -16.41 13.72 -15.12
CA GLU A 16 -17.53 13.08 -15.82
C GLU A 16 -17.11 11.83 -16.57
N ARG A 17 -16.14 12.01 -17.47
CA ARG A 17 -15.66 10.94 -18.35
C ARG A 17 -14.94 9.84 -17.59
N SER A 18 -14.37 10.16 -16.43
CA SER A 18 -13.53 9.24 -15.67
C SER A 18 -14.27 8.37 -14.66
N ILE A 19 -15.42 8.80 -14.13
CA ILE A 19 -16.17 8.04 -13.12
C ILE A 19 -17.19 7.11 -13.76
N SER A 20 -17.99 7.63 -14.70
CA SER A 20 -18.90 6.84 -15.53
C SER A 20 -19.57 7.77 -16.54
N PRO A 21 -19.61 7.41 -17.84
CA PRO A 21 -20.28 8.21 -18.88
C PRO A 21 -21.76 8.49 -18.62
N GLY A 22 -22.40 7.76 -17.71
CA GLY A 22 -23.81 7.96 -17.31
C GLY A 22 -24.00 8.76 -16.01
N SER A 23 -22.95 9.39 -15.47
CA SER A 23 -23.04 10.17 -14.23
C SER A 23 -23.73 11.51 -14.47
N ILE A 24 -24.49 11.98 -13.49
CA ILE A 24 -25.11 13.31 -13.51
C ILE A 24 -24.19 14.26 -12.74
N ILE A 25 -23.73 15.32 -13.40
CA ILE A 25 -22.93 16.34 -12.75
C ILE A 25 -23.69 17.66 -12.65
N ARG A 26 -23.57 18.28 -11.50
CA ARG A 26 -24.11 19.60 -11.22
C ARG A 26 -23.02 20.45 -10.59
N GLN A 27 -22.87 21.68 -11.06
CA GLN A 27 -21.88 22.63 -10.56
C GLN A 27 -22.53 23.68 -9.67
N ASN A 28 -21.75 24.20 -8.73
CA ASN A 28 -22.14 25.26 -7.79
C ASN A 28 -23.52 24.99 -7.14
N VAL A 29 -23.67 23.79 -6.59
CA VAL A 29 -24.94 23.28 -6.08
C VAL A 29 -25.04 23.53 -4.59
N LYS A 30 -26.24 23.89 -4.13
CA LYS A 30 -26.56 23.88 -2.71
C LYS A 30 -27.24 22.56 -2.37
N LEU A 31 -26.57 21.72 -1.60
CA LEU A 31 -27.13 20.47 -1.09
C LEU A 31 -27.67 20.68 0.33
N PRO A 32 -28.80 20.05 0.69
CA PRO A 32 -29.33 20.13 2.04
C PRO A 32 -28.39 19.44 3.04
N VAL A 33 -28.27 20.02 4.23
CA VAL A 33 -27.64 19.35 5.37
C VAL A 33 -28.64 18.34 5.92
N LEU A 34 -28.28 17.06 5.92
CA LEU A 34 -29.16 15.94 6.25
C LEU A 34 -29.78 16.04 7.66
N THR A 35 -29.03 16.64 8.60
CA THR A 35 -29.44 16.78 10.01
C THR A 35 -30.09 18.12 10.33
N SER A 36 -30.23 19.02 9.35
CA SER A 36 -30.76 20.36 9.60
C SER A 36 -32.29 20.38 9.73
N GLN A 37 -32.76 20.86 10.88
CA GLN A 37 -34.19 21.08 11.13
C GLN A 37 -34.71 22.41 10.57
N VAL A 38 -33.80 23.32 10.21
CA VAL A 38 -34.13 24.67 9.72
C VAL A 38 -33.86 24.83 8.22
N GLY A 39 -33.56 23.74 7.51
CA GLY A 39 -33.32 23.74 6.06
C GLY A 39 -31.97 24.33 5.65
N SER A 40 -30.95 24.20 6.50
CA SER A 40 -29.58 24.64 6.16
C SER A 40 -29.04 23.87 4.95
N VAL A 41 -28.20 24.55 4.17
CA VAL A 41 -27.58 23.99 2.96
C VAL A 41 -26.07 24.22 2.96
N ARG A 42 -25.33 23.35 2.28
CA ARG A 42 -23.91 23.53 1.95
C ARG A 42 -23.78 23.79 0.46
N GLN A 43 -23.02 24.82 0.07
CA GLN A 43 -22.60 24.98 -1.31
C GLN A 43 -21.45 23.99 -1.59
N CYS A 44 -21.55 23.26 -2.70
CA CYS A 44 -20.54 22.35 -3.22
C CYS A 44 -20.14 22.84 -4.60
N ASP A 45 -18.84 22.86 -4.90
CA ASP A 45 -18.36 23.35 -6.21
C ASP A 45 -18.83 22.42 -7.33
N VAL A 46 -18.77 21.11 -7.09
CA VAL A 46 -19.29 20.09 -8.02
C VAL A 46 -19.90 18.94 -7.23
N VAL A 47 -21.01 18.41 -7.74
CA VAL A 47 -21.66 17.19 -7.25
C VAL A 47 -21.79 16.23 -8.42
N ILE A 48 -21.28 15.00 -8.25
CA ILE A 48 -21.40 13.92 -9.22
C ILE A 48 -22.26 12.82 -8.60
N GLU A 49 -23.36 12.50 -9.26
CA GLU A 49 -24.22 11.37 -8.91
C GLU A 49 -24.00 10.26 -9.94
N SER A 50 -23.63 9.06 -9.49
CA SER A 50 -23.33 7.93 -10.36
C SER A 50 -24.04 6.66 -9.88
N GLY A 51 -24.24 5.70 -10.79
CA GLY A 51 -24.91 4.44 -10.50
C GLY A 51 -26.43 4.47 -10.69
N PRO A 52 -27.07 3.30 -10.65
CA PRO A 52 -28.52 3.19 -10.85
C PRO A 52 -29.30 3.79 -9.67
N GLU A 53 -30.57 4.13 -9.89
CA GLU A 53 -31.40 4.84 -8.92
C GLU A 53 -31.48 4.16 -7.54
N PHE A 54 -31.49 2.83 -7.50
CA PHE A 54 -31.53 2.05 -6.26
C PHE A 54 -30.18 2.00 -5.51
N ARG A 55 -29.08 2.47 -6.12
CA ARG A 55 -27.74 2.52 -5.52
C ARG A 55 -26.93 3.67 -6.11
N ARG A 56 -27.38 4.90 -5.83
CA ARG A 56 -26.65 6.12 -6.21
C ARG A 56 -25.45 6.35 -5.30
N SER A 57 -24.33 6.68 -5.92
CA SER A 57 -23.12 7.16 -5.25
C SER A 57 -22.97 8.66 -5.53
N MET A 58 -22.86 9.45 -4.48
CA MET A 58 -22.64 10.89 -4.55
C MET A 58 -21.18 11.22 -4.23
N THR A 59 -20.52 11.92 -5.14
CA THR A 59 -19.17 12.47 -4.94
C THR A 59 -19.25 13.98 -4.97
N ILE A 60 -18.67 14.64 -3.97
CA ILE A 60 -18.49 16.09 -3.99
C ILE A 60 -17.05 16.42 -4.38
N VAL A 61 -16.87 17.49 -5.15
CA VAL A 61 -15.56 18.00 -5.53
C VAL A 61 -15.43 19.41 -5.00
N GLU A 62 -14.30 19.70 -4.39
CA GLU A 62 -13.96 21.00 -3.83
C GLU A 62 -12.63 21.46 -4.45
N VAL A 63 -12.61 22.69 -4.96
CA VAL A 63 -11.46 23.18 -5.73
C VAL A 63 -10.85 24.40 -5.05
N GLN A 64 -9.55 24.30 -4.73
CA GLN A 64 -8.73 25.43 -4.31
C GLN A 64 -7.89 25.95 -5.48
N ASP A 65 -8.43 26.92 -6.19
CA ASP A 65 -7.75 27.63 -7.29
C ASP A 65 -6.97 28.88 -6.81
N ARG A 66 -6.85 29.08 -5.50
CA ARG A 66 -6.11 30.22 -4.92
C ARG A 66 -4.60 30.00 -5.05
N LYS A 67 -3.83 31.10 -5.01
CA LYS A 67 -2.35 31.06 -4.98
C LYS A 67 -1.77 30.48 -3.67
N SER A 68 -2.60 30.21 -2.67
CA SER A 68 -2.22 29.69 -1.36
C SER A 68 -2.51 28.19 -1.24
N GLN A 69 -1.73 27.49 -0.40
CA GLN A 69 -2.03 26.11 -0.03
C GLN A 69 -3.39 25.99 0.67
N VAL A 70 -3.98 24.80 0.60
CA VAL A 70 -5.16 24.45 1.40
C VAL A 70 -4.72 24.37 2.86
N ASN A 71 -5.29 25.21 3.72
CA ASN A 71 -5.05 25.12 5.15
C ASN A 71 -5.93 24.04 5.78
N ILE A 72 -5.54 23.59 6.97
CA ILE A 72 -6.21 22.49 7.67
C ILE A 72 -7.67 22.80 8.02
N GLY A 73 -8.00 24.06 8.33
CA GLY A 73 -9.37 24.48 8.64
C GLY A 73 -10.30 24.33 7.44
N ALA A 74 -9.87 24.80 6.26
CA ALA A 74 -10.61 24.65 5.01
C ALA A 74 -10.81 23.17 4.64
N PHE A 75 -9.79 22.35 4.84
CA PHE A 75 -9.89 20.91 4.60
C PHE A 75 -10.88 20.23 5.57
N ASN A 76 -10.83 20.56 6.86
CA ASN A 76 -11.79 20.05 7.85
C ASN A 76 -13.22 20.49 7.54
N ASP A 77 -13.42 21.72 7.05
CA ASP A 77 -14.73 22.19 6.60
C ASP A 77 -15.25 21.37 5.41
N TRP A 78 -14.37 20.95 4.49
CA TRP A 78 -14.74 20.06 3.38
C TRP A 78 -15.08 18.65 3.86
N LEU A 79 -14.37 18.11 4.84
CA LEU A 79 -14.69 16.82 5.47
C LEU A 79 -16.05 16.88 6.18
N GLN A 80 -16.30 17.95 6.93
CA GLN A 80 -17.61 18.15 7.55
C GLN A 80 -18.70 18.30 6.50
N LYS A 81 -18.42 19.00 5.39
CA LYS A 81 -19.35 19.12 4.26
C LYS A 81 -19.70 17.76 3.66
N LEU A 82 -18.72 16.88 3.47
CA LEU A 82 -18.91 15.51 3.00
C LEU A 82 -19.91 14.74 3.86
N ASP A 83 -19.77 14.81 5.19
CA ASP A 83 -20.69 14.18 6.14
C ASP A 83 -22.07 14.85 6.16
N ASP A 84 -22.11 16.19 6.20
CA ASP A 84 -23.32 17.00 6.27
C ASP A 84 -24.30 16.71 5.12
N VAL A 85 -23.76 16.52 3.91
CA VAL A 85 -24.56 16.26 2.69
C VAL A 85 -24.72 14.77 2.38
N GLY A 86 -24.11 13.90 3.19
CA GLY A 86 -24.17 12.44 3.02
C GLY A 86 -23.49 11.91 1.77
N ALA A 87 -22.46 12.60 1.27
CA ALA A 87 -21.72 12.14 0.10
C ALA A 87 -20.80 10.96 0.44
N ASN A 88 -20.62 10.07 -0.54
CA ASN A 88 -19.80 8.86 -0.42
C ASN A 88 -18.31 9.17 -0.56
N CYS A 89 -17.95 10.15 -1.37
CA CYS A 89 -16.56 10.50 -1.67
C CYS A 89 -16.38 12.02 -1.77
N LEU A 90 -15.21 12.50 -1.35
CA LEU A 90 -14.74 13.86 -1.51
C LEU A 90 -13.49 13.86 -2.39
N ILE A 91 -13.48 14.68 -3.45
CA ILE A 91 -12.30 14.94 -4.27
C ILE A 91 -11.87 16.38 -4.04
N CYS A 92 -10.67 16.57 -3.49
CA CYS A 92 -10.07 17.88 -3.26
C CYS A 92 -9.03 18.16 -4.34
N ILE A 93 -9.19 19.28 -5.05
CA ILE A 93 -8.28 19.63 -6.15
C ILE A 93 -7.56 20.93 -5.83
N SER A 94 -6.24 20.96 -5.99
CA SER A 94 -5.46 22.19 -5.83
C SER A 94 -4.29 22.26 -6.80
N ARG A 95 -3.95 23.49 -7.22
CA ARG A 95 -2.70 23.79 -7.95
C ARG A 95 -1.47 23.87 -7.04
N LYS A 96 -1.67 23.98 -5.72
CA LYS A 96 -0.59 24.02 -4.72
C LYS A 96 -0.53 22.69 -3.99
N GLU A 97 0.68 22.29 -3.59
CA GLU A 97 0.88 21.06 -2.82
C GLU A 97 0.08 21.10 -1.51
N PHE A 98 -0.60 19.99 -1.19
CA PHE A 98 -1.29 19.85 0.09
C PHE A 98 -0.26 19.73 1.24
N PRO A 99 -0.43 20.45 2.35
CA PRO A 99 0.42 20.29 3.53
C PRO A 99 0.36 18.87 4.10
N GLU A 100 1.42 18.42 4.78
CA GLU A 100 1.47 17.06 5.35
C GLU A 100 0.34 16.80 6.35
N SER A 101 -0.07 17.80 7.12
CA SER A 101 -1.22 17.71 8.03
C SER A 101 -2.54 17.39 7.31
N VAL A 102 -2.72 17.85 6.07
CA VAL A 102 -3.88 17.51 5.24
C VAL A 102 -3.74 16.10 4.66
N LYS A 103 -2.55 15.75 4.17
CA LYS A 103 -2.26 14.41 3.63
C LYS A 103 -2.45 13.33 4.69
N GLU A 104 -1.99 13.56 5.91
CA GLU A 104 -2.13 12.65 7.05
C GLU A 104 -3.61 12.34 7.34
N ILE A 105 -4.45 13.38 7.49
CA ILE A 105 -5.89 13.19 7.72
C ILE A 105 -6.55 12.49 6.53
N ALA A 106 -6.23 12.88 5.29
CA ALA A 106 -6.77 12.22 4.11
C ALA A 106 -6.44 10.72 4.07
N ARG A 107 -5.22 10.31 4.47
CA ARG A 107 -4.84 8.89 4.58
C ARG A 107 -5.74 8.13 5.56
N PHE A 108 -6.11 8.73 6.70
CA PHE A 108 -7.04 8.10 7.65
C PHE A 108 -8.44 7.88 7.09
N HIS A 109 -8.90 8.75 6.18
CA HIS A 109 -10.17 8.56 5.47
C HIS A 109 -10.07 7.59 4.27
N GLY A 110 -8.86 7.16 3.91
CA GLY A 110 -8.61 6.23 2.82
C GLY A 110 -9.20 6.69 1.49
N GLN A 111 -9.87 5.79 0.78
CA GLN A 111 -10.45 6.07 -0.54
C GLN A 111 -11.69 6.99 -0.49
N ARG A 112 -12.17 7.35 0.70
CA ARG A 112 -13.29 8.28 0.85
C ARG A 112 -12.88 9.71 0.47
N VAL A 113 -11.59 10.04 0.59
CA VAL A 113 -11.06 11.37 0.31
C VAL A 113 -9.88 11.25 -0.66
N LEU A 114 -9.96 11.94 -1.79
CA LEU A 114 -8.92 11.97 -2.80
C LEU A 114 -8.33 13.38 -2.87
N LEU A 115 -7.02 13.48 -2.74
CA LEU A 115 -6.28 14.73 -2.93
C LEU A 115 -5.66 14.72 -4.33
N ILE A 116 -5.88 15.78 -5.11
CA ILE A 116 -5.34 15.88 -6.47
C ILE A 116 -4.57 17.18 -6.62
N ASN A 117 -3.26 17.05 -6.83
CA ASN A 117 -2.41 18.18 -7.18
C ASN A 117 -2.25 18.30 -8.70
N LEU A 118 -2.69 19.42 -9.25
CA LEU A 118 -2.47 19.78 -10.66
C LEU A 118 -1.22 20.67 -10.74
N LYS A 119 -0.05 20.05 -10.98
CA LYS A 119 1.23 20.78 -11.06
C LYS A 119 1.47 21.43 -12.42
N GLU A 120 0.86 20.86 -13.46
CA GLU A 120 1.01 21.29 -14.86
C GLU A 120 -0.33 21.60 -15.52
N ALA A 121 -0.32 21.71 -16.86
CA ALA A 121 -1.51 21.91 -17.67
C ALA A 121 -2.59 20.86 -17.34
N MET A 122 -3.84 21.29 -17.54
CA MET A 122 -5.03 20.47 -17.29
C MET A 122 -4.93 19.12 -18.02
N PRO A 123 -5.10 17.97 -17.32
CA PRO A 123 -5.09 16.65 -17.94
C PRO A 123 -6.24 16.47 -18.93
N ASP A 124 -6.08 15.61 -19.94
CA ASP A 124 -7.17 15.25 -20.87
C ASP A 124 -8.16 14.22 -20.29
N SER A 125 -7.81 13.57 -19.17
CA SER A 125 -8.72 12.73 -18.37
C SER A 125 -8.14 12.44 -16.99
N LEU A 126 -8.99 12.31 -15.97
CA LEU A 126 -8.62 11.76 -14.67
C LEU A 126 -8.72 10.22 -14.68
N PRO A 127 -7.85 9.46 -14.00
CA PRO A 127 -7.91 8.01 -13.88
C PRO A 127 -8.80 7.62 -12.69
N LEU A 128 -10.04 8.13 -12.65
CA LEU A 128 -11.00 7.78 -11.60
C LEU A 128 -11.72 6.46 -11.87
N ASN A 129 -11.42 5.79 -12.99
CA ASN A 129 -11.64 4.35 -13.13
C ASN A 129 -10.73 3.66 -12.12
N PHE A 130 -11.21 3.54 -10.88
CA PHE A 130 -10.52 3.22 -9.64
C PHE A 130 -9.35 2.22 -9.75
N LEU A 131 -8.21 2.67 -10.26
CA LEU A 131 -6.94 1.97 -10.12
C LEU A 131 -6.53 2.12 -8.66
N SER A 132 -6.77 1.06 -7.90
CA SER A 132 -6.33 0.99 -6.51
C SER A 132 -5.00 0.26 -6.50
N PHE A 133 -3.91 1.02 -6.43
CA PHE A 133 -2.59 0.44 -6.20
C PHE A 133 -2.40 0.20 -4.71
N TYR A 134 -1.78 -0.93 -4.40
CA TYR A 134 -1.41 -1.28 -3.04
C TYR A 134 0.06 -1.66 -3.01
N VAL A 135 0.74 -1.18 -1.98
CA VAL A 135 2.08 -1.65 -1.63
C VAL A 135 1.92 -2.70 -0.55
N LYS A 136 2.39 -3.93 -0.84
CA LYS A 136 2.57 -4.95 0.19
C LYS A 136 4.04 -4.93 0.63
N TYR A 137 4.23 -4.66 1.90
CA TYR A 137 5.51 -4.80 2.59
C TYR A 137 5.41 -5.96 3.57
N GLU A 138 6.37 -6.88 3.54
CA GLU A 138 6.40 -8.02 4.46
C GLU A 138 7.85 -8.42 4.72
N ASN A 139 8.31 -8.23 5.95
CA ASN A 139 9.66 -8.59 6.37
C ASN A 139 9.67 -9.42 7.67
N VAL A 140 10.68 -10.29 7.77
CA VAL A 140 11.03 -11.00 9.00
C VAL A 140 12.49 -10.72 9.29
N SER A 141 12.75 -10.11 10.45
CA SER A 141 14.09 -9.92 10.97
C SER A 141 14.29 -10.86 12.16
N ILE A 142 15.30 -11.73 12.09
CA ILE A 142 15.65 -12.63 13.18
C ILE A 142 16.78 -12.00 13.98
N THR A 143 16.53 -11.69 15.25
CA THR A 143 17.47 -10.98 16.12
C THR A 143 18.33 -11.94 16.95
N ASP A 144 17.80 -13.10 17.30
CA ASP A 144 18.51 -14.11 18.08
C ASP A 144 17.99 -15.53 17.78
N ILE A 145 18.91 -16.50 17.79
CA ILE A 145 18.61 -17.92 17.58
C ILE A 145 19.28 -18.72 18.68
N SER A 146 18.47 -19.45 19.45
CA SER A 146 18.94 -20.40 20.46
C SER A 146 18.51 -21.82 20.10
N CYS A 147 19.48 -22.72 20.03
CA CYS A 147 19.22 -24.15 19.89
C CYS A 147 19.03 -24.77 21.27
N VAL A 148 17.89 -25.43 21.49
CA VAL A 148 17.53 -26.01 22.80
C VAL A 148 17.91 -27.49 22.88
N SER A 149 17.84 -28.22 21.76
CA SER A 149 18.25 -29.62 21.69
C SER A 149 18.47 -30.06 20.24
N CYS A 150 19.49 -30.87 19.98
CA CYS A 150 19.77 -31.46 18.66
C CYS A 150 19.93 -32.98 18.79
N CYS A 151 19.24 -33.73 17.94
CA CYS A 151 19.36 -35.16 17.79
C CYS A 151 19.63 -35.52 16.33
N ILE A 152 20.43 -36.55 16.11
CA ILE A 152 20.83 -37.03 14.78
C ILE A 152 20.38 -38.50 14.69
N GLU A 153 19.95 -38.92 13.50
CA GLU A 153 19.54 -40.31 13.29
C GLU A 153 20.70 -41.28 13.59
N LYS A 154 20.43 -42.32 14.38
CA LYS A 154 21.46 -43.27 14.84
C LYS A 154 22.16 -43.93 13.64
N GLY A 155 23.49 -43.83 13.59
CA GLY A 155 24.32 -44.42 12.54
C GLY A 155 24.50 -43.58 11.27
N SER A 156 23.96 -42.35 11.23
CA SER A 156 24.08 -41.48 10.06
C SER A 156 25.43 -40.76 9.95
N VAL A 157 26.15 -40.57 11.06
CA VAL A 157 27.48 -39.93 11.11
C VAL A 157 28.27 -40.51 12.28
N ASP A 158 29.60 -40.62 12.12
CA ASP A 158 30.49 -40.79 13.26
C ASP A 158 30.59 -39.47 14.04
N LEU A 159 30.07 -39.42 15.27
CA LEU A 159 29.98 -38.17 16.04
C LEU A 159 31.36 -37.53 16.30
N SER A 160 32.45 -38.30 16.28
CA SER A 160 33.83 -37.78 16.35
C SER A 160 34.28 -37.00 15.11
N SER A 161 33.57 -37.11 13.99
CA SER A 161 33.88 -36.44 12.72
C SER A 161 33.13 -35.11 12.52
N ILE A 162 32.26 -34.75 13.46
CA ILE A 162 31.54 -33.48 13.44
C ILE A 162 32.47 -32.42 14.03
N ASP A 163 33.00 -31.54 13.16
CA ASP A 163 33.79 -30.39 13.58
C ASP A 163 32.92 -29.52 14.51
N THR A 164 33.34 -29.33 15.76
CA THR A 164 32.59 -28.58 16.79
C THR A 164 32.63 -27.07 16.55
N LYS A 165 32.89 -26.64 15.31
CA LYS A 165 32.84 -25.23 14.93
C LYS A 165 31.43 -24.71 15.12
N GLU A 166 31.37 -23.52 15.71
CA GLU A 166 30.14 -22.78 15.92
C GLU A 166 29.53 -22.43 14.56
N ILE A 167 28.43 -23.11 14.20
CA ILE A 167 27.68 -22.88 12.97
C ILE A 167 27.06 -21.49 13.05
N GLN A 168 27.41 -20.63 12.10
CA GLN A 168 26.84 -19.30 12.03
C GLN A 168 25.46 -19.32 11.35
N SER A 169 24.57 -18.40 11.76
CA SER A 169 23.19 -18.33 11.26
C SER A 169 23.08 -18.07 9.75
N HIS A 170 24.09 -17.45 9.14
CA HIS A 170 24.14 -17.13 7.71
C HIS A 170 24.74 -18.26 6.85
N GLU A 171 25.27 -19.33 7.46
CA GLU A 171 25.87 -20.43 6.72
C GLU A 171 24.82 -21.22 5.93
N LYS A 172 25.02 -21.33 4.62
CA LYS A 172 24.16 -22.11 3.71
C LYS A 172 24.47 -23.60 3.78
N ILE A 173 24.19 -24.21 4.92
CA ILE A 173 24.41 -25.64 5.19
C ILE A 173 23.11 -26.38 5.50
N TRP A 174 22.00 -25.69 5.65
CA TRP A 174 20.71 -26.30 5.96
C TRP A 174 19.94 -26.64 4.69
N SER A 175 19.02 -27.60 4.78
CA SER A 175 18.16 -27.97 3.65
C SER A 175 16.88 -28.65 4.12
N ARG A 176 15.80 -28.48 3.36
CA ARG A 176 14.52 -29.19 3.59
C ARG A 176 14.31 -30.35 2.60
N ASP A 177 15.04 -30.37 1.49
CA ASP A 177 14.83 -31.25 0.35
C ASP A 177 16.08 -32.02 -0.11
N LYS A 178 17.25 -31.73 0.50
CA LYS A 178 18.58 -32.24 0.12
C LYS A 178 19.09 -31.75 -1.24
N LEU A 179 18.50 -30.68 -1.79
CA LEU A 179 18.92 -30.07 -3.05
C LEU A 179 19.38 -28.63 -2.81
N GLU A 180 18.50 -27.81 -2.26
CA GLU A 180 18.78 -26.40 -1.99
C GLU A 180 19.50 -26.26 -0.65
N LYS A 181 20.55 -25.44 -0.64
CA LYS A 181 21.30 -25.07 0.55
C LYS A 181 20.87 -23.69 1.03
N LEU A 182 20.34 -23.64 2.23
CA LEU A 182 19.76 -22.48 2.88
C LEU A 182 20.52 -22.17 4.17
N SER A 183 20.51 -20.90 4.53
CA SER A 183 20.80 -20.45 5.89
C SER A 183 19.66 -20.84 6.83
N ILE A 184 19.92 -20.90 8.14
CA ILE A 184 18.84 -21.21 9.08
C ILE A 184 17.79 -20.09 9.10
N VAL A 185 18.20 -18.85 8.81
CA VAL A 185 17.28 -17.71 8.65
C VAL A 185 16.33 -17.95 7.49
N GLU A 186 16.84 -18.35 6.31
CA GLU A 186 16.02 -18.67 5.13
C GLU A 186 15.05 -19.84 5.39
N VAL A 187 15.42 -20.79 6.27
CA VAL A 187 14.53 -21.89 6.69
C VAL A 187 13.41 -21.39 7.62
N LEU A 188 13.71 -20.49 8.55
CA LEU A 188 12.78 -20.05 9.60
C LEU A 188 11.85 -18.92 9.15
N SER A 189 12.30 -18.01 8.29
CA SER A 189 11.51 -16.84 7.88
C SER A 189 10.12 -17.20 7.31
N PRO A 190 9.95 -18.20 6.42
CA PRO A 190 8.62 -18.60 5.95
C PRO A 190 7.73 -19.15 7.07
N LEU A 191 8.30 -19.89 8.03
CA LEU A 191 7.55 -20.45 9.15
C LEU A 191 7.06 -19.35 10.10
N ILE A 192 7.87 -18.31 10.32
CA ILE A 192 7.47 -17.13 11.10
C ILE A 192 6.32 -16.40 10.40
N LYS A 193 6.38 -16.25 9.07
CA LYS A 193 5.27 -15.64 8.29
C LYS A 193 3.97 -16.42 8.44
N GLU A 194 4.03 -17.75 8.42
CA GLU A 194 2.86 -18.62 8.60
C GLU A 194 2.18 -18.44 9.97
N LEU A 195 2.92 -18.09 11.03
CA LEU A 195 2.35 -17.81 12.35
C LEU A 195 1.48 -16.54 12.36
N HIS A 196 1.67 -15.65 11.39
CA HIS A 196 1.14 -14.29 11.38
C HIS A 196 0.40 -13.94 10.08
N LEU A 197 -0.18 -14.95 9.41
CA LEU A 197 -0.87 -14.81 8.12
C LEU A 197 -1.85 -13.62 8.05
N ASP A 198 -2.59 -13.38 9.13
CA ASP A 198 -3.62 -12.34 9.20
C ASP A 198 -3.17 -11.08 9.96
N PHE A 199 -1.95 -11.07 10.51
CA PHE A 199 -1.46 -9.94 11.30
C PHE A 199 -1.03 -8.78 10.39
N LYS A 200 -1.41 -7.56 10.78
CA LYS A 200 -1.03 -6.31 10.12
C LYS A 200 -0.35 -5.39 11.12
N GLY A 201 0.81 -4.85 10.75
CA GLY A 201 1.66 -4.02 11.61
C GLY A 201 3.00 -4.70 11.90
N ALA A 202 3.69 -4.18 12.91
CA ALA A 202 4.96 -4.70 13.39
C ALA A 202 4.78 -5.35 14.77
N ILE A 203 5.41 -6.50 14.98
CA ILE A 203 5.43 -7.22 16.25
C ILE A 203 6.80 -7.83 16.52
N GLU A 204 7.24 -7.74 17.77
CA GLU A 204 8.34 -8.54 18.30
C GLU A 204 7.79 -9.82 18.93
N GLY A 205 8.39 -10.95 18.59
CA GLY A 205 7.89 -12.25 19.00
C GLY A 205 8.99 -13.24 19.33
N VAL A 206 8.58 -14.29 20.02
CA VAL A 206 9.39 -15.46 20.33
C VAL A 206 8.67 -16.69 19.82
N ALA A 207 9.33 -17.50 19.00
CA ALA A 207 8.77 -18.75 18.48
C ALA A 207 9.70 -19.92 18.76
N ALA A 208 9.11 -21.12 18.86
CA ALA A 208 9.84 -22.37 18.97
C ALA A 208 9.42 -23.30 17.83
N PHE A 209 10.39 -23.86 17.13
CA PHE A 209 10.19 -24.77 16.01
C PHE A 209 10.84 -26.13 16.31
N THR A 210 10.07 -27.20 16.17
CA THR A 210 10.49 -28.58 16.46
C THR A 210 10.56 -29.41 15.18
N PHE A 211 11.77 -29.82 14.79
CA PHE A 211 12.06 -30.55 13.55
C PHE A 211 12.26 -32.07 13.77
N GLU A 212 12.04 -32.57 14.99
CA GLU A 212 12.34 -33.96 15.36
C GLU A 212 11.44 -35.00 14.68
N SER A 213 10.12 -34.76 14.67
CA SER A 213 9.13 -35.76 14.24
C SER A 213 8.06 -35.23 13.28
N ASP A 214 7.98 -33.91 13.04
CA ASP A 214 6.98 -33.36 12.13
C ASP A 214 7.41 -33.61 10.67
N ARG A 215 6.65 -34.44 9.95
CA ARG A 215 6.90 -34.74 8.53
C ARG A 215 6.80 -33.52 7.62
N ARG A 216 6.19 -32.42 8.08
CA ARG A 216 6.11 -31.14 7.38
C ARG A 216 7.36 -30.29 7.61
N LEU A 217 8.03 -30.47 8.74
CA LEU A 217 9.21 -29.72 9.15
C LEU A 217 10.43 -30.64 9.21
N VAL A 218 10.78 -31.22 8.06
CA VAL A 218 12.03 -31.98 7.92
C VAL A 218 13.19 -31.02 7.70
N LEU A 219 14.29 -31.23 8.44
CA LEU A 219 15.51 -30.46 8.33
C LEU A 219 16.72 -31.38 8.17
N TYR A 220 17.61 -30.97 7.26
CA TYR A 220 18.90 -31.59 7.01
C TYR A 220 20.01 -30.57 7.22
N VAL A 221 21.16 -31.04 7.67
CA VAL A 221 22.42 -30.29 7.71
C VAL A 221 23.43 -30.92 6.75
N PHE A 222 24.16 -30.11 6.01
CA PHE A 222 25.18 -30.53 5.06
C PHE A 222 26.56 -30.46 5.70
N ILE A 223 27.10 -31.62 6.09
CA ILE A 223 28.41 -31.74 6.74
C ILE A 223 29.20 -32.84 6.02
N ASN A 224 30.49 -32.61 5.80
CA ASN A 224 31.40 -33.58 5.18
C ASN A 224 30.89 -34.15 3.84
N GLY A 225 30.26 -33.31 3.02
CA GLY A 225 29.76 -33.69 1.69
C GLY A 225 28.44 -34.44 1.68
N ARG A 226 27.75 -34.59 2.82
CA ARG A 226 26.52 -35.37 2.95
C ARG A 226 25.43 -34.59 3.68
N PHE A 227 24.17 -34.84 3.31
CA PHE A 227 23.00 -34.35 4.04
C PHE A 227 22.61 -35.33 5.14
N ILE A 228 22.54 -34.83 6.36
CA ILE A 228 22.23 -35.59 7.57
C ILE A 228 20.93 -35.06 8.13
N ARG A 229 19.97 -35.94 8.40
CA ARG A 229 18.70 -35.53 9.00
C ARG A 229 18.94 -35.14 10.46
N VAL A 230 18.44 -33.98 10.83
CA VAL A 230 18.52 -33.48 12.20
C VAL A 230 17.12 -33.31 12.77
N GLY A 231 16.94 -33.76 14.01
CA GLY A 231 15.85 -33.30 14.86
C GLY A 231 16.37 -32.18 15.73
N VAL A 232 15.80 -30.99 15.63
CA VAL A 232 16.27 -29.84 16.41
C VAL A 232 15.09 -29.05 16.94
N ASN A 233 15.23 -28.53 18.15
CA ASN A 233 14.32 -27.55 18.73
C ASN A 233 15.00 -26.18 18.71
N ILE A 234 14.47 -25.27 17.90
CA ILE A 234 15.03 -23.93 17.72
C ILE A 234 14.07 -22.92 18.33
N LYS A 235 14.57 -22.12 19.26
CA LYS A 235 13.87 -20.95 19.78
C LYS A 235 14.45 -19.70 19.12
N VAL A 236 13.59 -18.82 18.62
CA VAL A 236 14.00 -17.64 17.85
C VAL A 236 13.28 -16.41 18.38
N ASN A 237 14.03 -15.32 18.53
CA ASN A 237 13.47 -13.98 18.72
C ASN A 237 13.46 -13.27 17.37
N TYR A 238 12.34 -12.64 17.03
CA TYR A 238 12.15 -12.03 15.74
C TYR A 238 11.30 -10.77 15.79
N THR A 239 11.45 -9.96 14.77
CA THR A 239 10.52 -8.89 14.41
C THR A 239 9.81 -9.29 13.12
N TYR A 240 8.48 -9.29 13.13
CA TYR A 240 7.66 -9.46 11.94
C TYR A 240 6.95 -8.15 11.62
N ASP A 241 7.12 -7.66 10.40
CA ASP A 241 6.52 -6.42 9.94
C ASP A 241 5.76 -6.67 8.63
N ASN A 242 4.44 -6.50 8.66
CA ASN A 242 3.56 -6.73 7.52
C ASN A 242 2.57 -5.57 7.35
N HIS A 243 2.69 -4.87 6.23
CA HIS A 243 1.85 -3.75 5.87
C HIS A 243 1.21 -3.95 4.50
N PHE A 244 -0.08 -3.67 4.43
CA PHE A 244 -0.83 -3.59 3.19
C PHE A 244 -1.40 -2.19 3.03
N LEU A 245 -0.77 -1.39 2.17
CA LEU A 245 -0.94 0.05 2.19
C LEU A 245 -1.60 0.53 0.89
N PRO A 246 -2.77 1.19 0.96
CA PRO A 246 -3.39 1.79 -0.21
C PRO A 246 -2.60 3.02 -0.66
N MET A 247 -2.31 3.12 -1.96
CA MET A 247 -1.73 4.32 -2.53
C MET A 247 -2.82 5.33 -2.87
N THR A 248 -2.53 6.62 -2.70
CA THR A 248 -3.40 7.70 -3.15
C THR A 248 -2.83 8.32 -4.43
N VAL A 249 -3.72 8.82 -5.29
CA VAL A 249 -3.29 9.74 -6.36
C VAL A 249 -2.63 10.92 -5.66
N SER A 250 -1.37 11.20 -6.00
CA SER A 250 -0.60 12.29 -5.40
C SER A 250 -0.61 13.50 -6.33
N SER A 251 -0.37 13.30 -7.63
CA SER A 251 -0.33 14.40 -8.58
C SER A 251 -0.55 13.98 -10.03
N TYR A 252 -0.83 14.98 -10.86
CA TYR A 252 -0.62 14.91 -12.30
C TYR A 252 0.56 15.81 -12.67
N GLU A 253 1.66 15.20 -13.10
CA GLU A 253 2.93 15.87 -13.37
C GLU A 253 3.69 15.22 -14.52
N GLN A 254 4.59 15.97 -15.15
CA GLN A 254 5.52 15.44 -16.13
C GLN A 254 6.60 14.63 -15.41
N ILE A 255 6.73 13.36 -15.78
CA ILE A 255 7.74 12.45 -15.25
C ILE A 255 8.81 12.14 -16.31
N ASN A 256 10.06 11.96 -15.87
CA ASN A 256 11.22 11.65 -16.70
C ASN A 256 11.21 12.41 -18.05
N HIS A 257 11.39 11.74 -19.19
CA HIS A 257 11.54 12.28 -20.56
C HIS A 257 10.39 13.15 -21.12
N GLY A 258 9.62 13.82 -20.28
CA GLY A 258 8.64 14.80 -20.69
C GLY A 258 7.21 14.25 -20.75
N VAL A 259 6.92 13.10 -20.15
CA VAL A 259 5.61 12.45 -20.26
C VAL A 259 4.72 12.85 -19.09
N LEU A 260 3.57 13.46 -19.37
CA LEU A 260 2.54 13.73 -18.37
C LEU A 260 1.94 12.41 -17.86
N ALA A 261 1.99 12.20 -16.54
CA ALA A 261 1.46 11.00 -15.92
C ALA A 261 0.72 11.31 -14.61
N TRP A 262 -0.19 10.42 -14.28
CA TRP A 262 -0.79 10.33 -12.96
C TRP A 262 0.17 9.60 -12.03
N VAL A 263 0.62 10.28 -10.98
CA VAL A 263 1.56 9.71 -10.02
C VAL A 263 0.81 9.30 -8.78
N PHE A 264 0.73 8.00 -8.55
CA PHE A 264 0.33 7.42 -7.27
C PHE A 264 1.55 7.36 -6.38
N GLU A 265 1.41 7.79 -5.12
CA GLU A 265 2.54 7.82 -4.20
C GLU A 265 2.14 7.27 -2.83
N ILE A 266 3.10 6.62 -2.19
CA ILE A 266 3.02 6.34 -0.78
C ILE A 266 4.37 6.56 -0.10
N GLU A 267 4.29 7.05 1.12
CA GLU A 267 5.40 7.21 2.03
C GLU A 267 4.99 6.58 3.37
N HIS A 268 5.77 5.62 3.86
CA HIS A 268 5.44 4.85 5.07
C HIS A 268 6.71 4.50 5.85
N ILE A 269 6.62 4.46 7.18
CA ILE A 269 7.73 4.10 8.08
C ILE A 269 7.50 2.66 8.55
N THR A 270 8.50 1.81 8.32
CA THR A 270 8.54 0.39 8.75
C THR A 270 9.57 0.18 9.85
N SER A 271 9.68 -1.04 10.39
CA SER A 271 10.73 -1.42 11.34
C SER A 271 12.14 -1.19 10.80
N ASP A 272 12.33 -1.30 9.49
CA ASP A 272 13.65 -1.29 8.85
C ASP A 272 14.00 0.05 8.21
N GLY A 273 13.07 1.00 8.27
CA GLY A 273 13.24 2.35 7.74
C GLY A 273 12.08 2.81 6.89
N LYS A 274 12.32 3.84 6.08
CA LYS A 274 11.28 4.50 5.29
C LYS A 274 11.14 3.87 3.91
N ILE A 275 9.88 3.66 3.51
CA ILE A 275 9.51 3.26 2.15
C ILE A 275 8.88 4.46 1.47
N LYS A 276 9.38 4.78 0.27
CA LYS A 276 8.77 5.75 -0.63
C LYS A 276 8.61 5.13 -2.01
N THR A 277 7.37 4.95 -2.45
CA THR A 277 7.05 4.33 -3.73
C THR A 277 6.18 5.25 -4.56
N LYS A 278 6.56 5.45 -5.82
CA LYS A 278 5.78 6.16 -6.82
C LYS A 278 5.46 5.26 -8.00
N ILE A 279 4.21 5.30 -8.45
CA ILE A 279 3.74 4.58 -9.63
C ILE A 279 3.17 5.60 -10.61
N PRO A 280 3.90 5.92 -11.68
CA PRO A 280 3.36 6.74 -12.74
C PRO A 280 2.46 5.93 -13.68
N VAL A 281 1.33 6.52 -14.05
CA VAL A 281 0.31 5.90 -14.90
C VAL A 281 -0.07 6.87 -16.01
N VAL A 282 0.00 6.40 -17.25
CA VAL A 282 -0.33 7.19 -18.43
C VAL A 282 -1.57 6.63 -19.11
N LYS A 283 -2.32 7.50 -19.80
CA LYS A 283 -3.44 7.05 -20.62
C LYS A 283 -2.93 6.21 -21.80
N HIS A 284 -3.62 5.11 -22.09
CA HIS A 284 -3.32 4.22 -23.20
C HIS A 284 -4.62 3.86 -23.93
N GLY A 285 -4.95 4.61 -25.00
CA GLY A 285 -6.23 4.47 -25.70
C GLY A 285 -7.38 5.23 -25.01
N GLU A 286 -8.63 4.95 -25.41
CA GLU A 286 -9.79 5.72 -24.93
C GLU A 286 -10.17 5.42 -23.47
N ASN A 287 -10.08 4.15 -23.06
CA ASN A 287 -10.54 3.67 -21.73
C ASN A 287 -9.50 2.82 -20.98
N ALA A 288 -8.24 2.85 -21.38
CA ALA A 288 -7.20 2.08 -20.71
C ALA A 288 -6.05 2.98 -20.23
N TYR A 289 -5.35 2.47 -19.21
CA TYR A 289 -4.21 3.10 -18.60
C TYR A 289 -3.05 2.13 -18.62
N ARG A 290 -1.84 2.65 -18.74
CA ARG A 290 -0.60 1.89 -18.70
C ARG A 290 0.23 2.36 -17.52
N MET A 291 0.61 1.40 -16.67
CA MET A 291 1.60 1.61 -15.63
C MET A 291 2.99 1.75 -16.27
N LEU A 292 3.73 2.76 -15.85
CA LEU A 292 5.15 2.92 -16.17
C LEU A 292 6.01 2.31 -15.06
N ASP A 293 7.33 2.37 -15.20
CA ASP A 293 8.25 1.77 -14.24
C ASP A 293 8.02 2.31 -12.82
N VAL A 294 7.94 1.39 -11.86
CA VAL A 294 7.77 1.72 -10.44
C VAL A 294 9.05 2.37 -9.94
N ILE A 295 8.91 3.56 -9.34
CA ILE A 295 10.02 4.31 -8.76
C ILE A 295 10.01 4.04 -7.26
N ASN A 296 10.91 3.16 -6.81
CA ASN A 296 11.10 2.85 -5.40
C ASN A 296 12.32 3.56 -4.84
N SER A 297 12.17 4.11 -3.64
CA SER A 297 13.24 4.57 -2.77
C SER A 297 13.03 3.94 -1.40
N THR A 298 13.94 3.06 -1.02
CA THR A 298 13.97 2.44 0.32
C THR A 298 15.33 2.71 0.94
N ASP A 299 15.36 2.89 2.26
CA ASP A 299 16.61 3.04 3.01
C ASP A 299 17.33 1.69 3.23
N PHE A 300 16.74 0.59 2.74
CA PHE A 300 17.12 -0.78 3.04
C PHE A 300 16.82 -1.72 1.86
N SER A 301 17.51 -2.88 1.83
CA SER A 301 17.37 -3.89 0.79
C SER A 301 16.19 -4.83 1.06
N SER A 302 14.96 -4.41 0.74
CA SER A 302 13.77 -5.26 0.82
C SER A 302 13.06 -5.40 -0.53
N GLN A 303 12.33 -6.50 -0.73
CA GLN A 303 11.48 -6.68 -1.90
C GLN A 303 10.13 -6.02 -1.67
N VAL A 304 9.93 -4.83 -2.24
CA VAL A 304 8.62 -4.18 -2.30
C VAL A 304 7.84 -4.74 -3.49
N THR A 305 6.73 -5.42 -3.23
CA THR A 305 5.87 -5.93 -4.32
C THR A 305 4.66 -5.02 -4.50
N VAL A 306 4.50 -4.53 -5.73
CA VAL A 306 3.33 -3.75 -6.16
C VAL A 306 2.38 -4.68 -6.92
N LYS A 307 1.09 -4.64 -6.57
CA LYS A 307 0.04 -5.36 -7.31
C LYS A 307 -1.03 -4.39 -7.80
N ASP A 308 -1.36 -4.47 -9.08
CA ASP A 308 -2.63 -3.99 -9.60
C ASP A 308 -3.69 -5.05 -9.28
N LEU A 309 -4.74 -4.68 -8.57
CA LEU A 309 -5.79 -5.61 -8.19
C LEU A 309 -6.96 -5.64 -9.17
N GLY A 310 -7.09 -4.70 -10.12
CA GLY A 310 -8.21 -4.62 -11.07
C GLY A 310 -9.62 -4.50 -10.47
N ARG A 311 -9.79 -4.81 -9.17
CA ARG A 311 -10.98 -4.77 -8.32
C ARG A 311 -10.53 -4.58 -6.86
N LYS A 312 -11.38 -3.96 -6.03
CA LYS A 312 -11.10 -3.77 -4.60
C LYS A 312 -10.94 -5.13 -3.89
N PRO A 313 -9.92 -5.30 -3.03
CA PRO A 313 -9.93 -6.39 -2.06
C PRO A 313 -11.13 -6.19 -1.13
N ILE A 314 -11.90 -7.25 -0.92
CA ILE A 314 -12.93 -7.28 0.11
C ILE A 314 -12.16 -7.32 1.44
N LEU A 315 -12.23 -6.22 2.21
CA LEU A 315 -11.74 -6.16 3.59
C LEU A 315 -12.66 -6.96 4.50
#